data_AF-A0A520US38-F1
#
_entry.id   AF-A0A520US38-F1
#
_cell.length_a   1.000
_cell.length_b   1.000
_cell.length_c   1.000
_cell.angle_alpha   90.00
_cell.angle_beta   90.00
_cell.angle_gamma   90.00
#
_symmetry.space_group_name_H-M   'P 1'
#
loop_
_entity.id
_entity.type
_entity.pdbx_description
1 polymer ?
#
loop_
_entity_poly.entity_id
_entity_poly.type
_entity_poly.pdbx_seq_one_letter_code
_entity_poly.pdbx_strand_id
1 'polypeptide(L)'
;MRGIILTVFVLFCPIGAGCLTVPEEVCSQSDCFPLDSATLSKLLDAPGAFDVLSYAEDFERLRVETSTVYDNQGQFAEIHWSVAKDDAAQLRSIAMRFTVGTSSMDSEVIEGQHTTNIRVGGDWYEGRDAIPQYADPFAELAQLANEQPEGMWPPFGFDVASIAELDWTISGDALSLQQIATASNATHTIIVELMGSPPMVTGIEAYSGDEEQFTLKVTTGDDVVITLQEGLPRTPVEFSLDAEPIQVGDVTVWSAPVPSGMDSDIEPSELQFHGISGEGGDAVSVAMMQLDQGTSNTTLDDGTWWEFTWIDFLSPGYFSHSDLYHIRTNATGQLSVALYDSWAQQWTSGPLQGT
;
A
#
# COMPACT_ATOMS: atom_id res chain seq x y z
N MET A 1 86.74 10.02 52.43
CA MET A 1 85.86 9.21 51.55
C MET A 1 84.79 10.13 50.99
N ARG A 2 84.68 10.14 49.65
CA ARG A 2 83.49 10.41 48.80
C ARG A 2 82.38 11.26 49.46
N GLY A 3 82.02 12.45 49.03
CA GLY A 3 82.00 13.00 47.67
C GLY A 3 80.56 13.33 47.30
N ILE A 4 80.31 14.60 46.94
CA ILE A 4 79.48 15.07 45.79
C ILE A 4 77.96 14.79 45.89
N ILE A 5 76.99 15.68 45.63
CA ILE A 5 76.80 17.11 45.31
C ILE A 5 75.26 17.26 45.13
N LEU A 6 74.72 18.45 45.41
CA LEU A 6 73.50 19.16 44.91
C LEU A 6 72.30 18.35 44.32
N THR A 7 71.05 18.77 44.42
CA THR A 7 70.54 20.09 43.98
C THR A 7 69.07 20.27 44.38
N VAL A 8 68.74 21.48 44.83
CA VAL A 8 67.38 22.05 44.98
C VAL A 8 66.86 22.47 43.60
N PHE A 9 65.58 22.24 43.30
CA PHE A 9 64.85 23.07 42.32
C PHE A 9 63.37 23.22 42.70
N VAL A 10 63.03 24.46 43.05
CA VAL A 10 61.67 25.01 43.07
C VAL A 10 61.28 25.30 41.61
N LEU A 11 60.07 24.92 41.19
CA LEU A 11 59.53 25.31 39.89
C LEU A 11 58.16 25.95 40.04
N PHE A 12 58.10 27.17 39.51
CA PHE A 12 56.97 28.07 39.36
C PHE A 12 55.98 27.58 38.28
N CYS A 13 54.74 28.07 38.41
CA CYS A 13 53.55 28.04 37.53
C CYS A 13 53.81 28.15 35.99
N PRO A 14 52.84 27.80 35.11
CA PRO A 14 51.78 28.78 34.82
C PRO A 14 50.36 28.23 34.59
N ILE A 15 49.41 29.12 34.91
CA ILE A 15 48.02 29.16 34.45
C ILE A 15 48.04 29.51 32.95
N GLY A 16 47.37 28.72 32.13
CA GLY A 16 47.14 29.01 30.71
C GLY A 16 45.90 28.28 30.23
N ALA A 17 44.81 29.03 30.06
CA ALA A 17 43.62 28.59 29.36
C ALA A 17 43.99 28.29 27.90
N GLY A 18 43.87 27.04 27.49
CA GLY A 18 43.88 26.65 26.09
C GLY A 18 42.48 26.22 25.71
N CYS A 19 41.77 27.06 24.95
CA CYS A 19 40.66 26.59 24.11
C CYS A 19 41.19 25.42 23.27
N LEU A 20 40.53 24.27 23.36
CA LEU A 20 40.62 23.24 22.33
C LEU A 20 39.95 23.82 21.07
N THR A 21 40.70 24.59 20.28
CA THR A 21 40.34 24.82 18.88
C THR A 21 40.55 23.51 18.16
N VAL A 22 39.47 22.75 18.00
CA VAL A 22 39.42 21.65 17.03
C VAL A 22 39.73 22.27 15.67
N PRO A 23 40.73 21.77 14.93
CA PRO A 23 40.97 22.25 13.57
C PRO A 23 39.71 21.99 12.74
N GLU A 24 39.16 23.02 12.10
CA GLU A 24 38.24 22.83 10.98
C GLU A 24 39.03 22.07 9.91
N GLU A 25 38.74 20.77 9.74
CA GLU A 25 39.09 20.10 8.50
C GLU A 25 38.31 20.81 7.41
N VAL A 26 39.03 21.56 6.59
CA VAL A 26 38.51 22.16 5.37
C VAL A 26 38.16 20.99 4.46
N CYS A 27 36.91 20.49 4.51
CA CYS A 27 36.52 19.47 3.55
C CYS A 27 36.64 20.05 2.13
N SER A 28 36.96 19.20 1.16
CA SER A 28 36.72 19.50 -0.25
C SER A 28 35.26 19.96 -0.39
N GLN A 29 35.00 21.00 -1.18
CA GLN A 29 33.67 21.63 -1.34
C GLN A 29 32.52 20.65 -1.72
N SER A 30 32.82 19.38 -2.02
CA SER A 30 31.83 18.34 -2.31
C SER A 30 31.50 17.41 -1.12
N ASP A 31 32.32 17.39 -0.05
CA ASP A 31 32.24 16.40 1.04
C ASP A 31 32.13 17.06 2.44
N CYS A 32 31.79 18.35 2.51
CA CYS A 32 31.50 19.03 3.79
C CYS A 32 30.25 18.44 4.44
N PHE A 33 30.35 18.09 5.73
CA PHE A 33 29.20 17.75 6.56
C PHE A 33 29.04 18.78 7.70
N PRO A 34 27.83 19.35 7.89
CA PRO A 34 26.70 19.29 6.97
C PRO A 34 27.01 19.98 5.63
N LEU A 35 26.19 19.71 4.62
CA LEU A 35 26.23 20.41 3.34
C LEU A 35 26.09 21.92 3.57
N ASP A 36 26.72 22.71 2.71
CA ASP A 36 26.41 24.14 2.62
C ASP A 36 25.24 24.38 1.67
N SER A 37 24.66 25.59 1.75
CA SER A 37 23.49 25.98 0.96
C SER A 37 23.71 25.78 -0.54
N ALA A 38 24.89 26.17 -1.06
CA ALA A 38 25.20 26.05 -2.48
C ALA A 38 25.35 24.60 -2.96
N THR A 39 25.85 23.70 -2.10
CA THR A 39 26.00 22.28 -2.40
C THR A 39 24.67 21.56 -2.34
N LEU A 40 23.83 21.89 -1.35
CA LEU A 40 22.45 21.39 -1.28
C LEU A 40 21.64 21.85 -2.50
N SER A 41 21.71 23.12 -2.89
CA SER A 41 21.02 23.62 -4.10
C SER A 41 21.40 22.82 -5.35
N LYS A 42 22.69 22.51 -5.52
CA LYS A 42 23.15 21.68 -6.66
C LYS A 42 22.64 20.24 -6.57
N LEU A 43 22.52 19.69 -5.37
CA LEU A 43 21.96 18.36 -5.15
C LEU A 43 20.49 18.35 -5.54
N LEU A 44 19.69 19.31 -5.07
CA LEU A 44 18.25 19.39 -5.33
C LEU A 44 17.93 19.71 -6.81
N ASP A 45 18.77 20.48 -7.50
CA ASP A 45 18.62 20.79 -8.93
C ASP A 45 19.08 19.64 -9.85
N ALA A 46 19.74 18.60 -9.30
CA ALA A 46 20.19 17.47 -10.09
C ALA A 46 18.98 16.65 -10.60
N PRO A 47 19.02 16.15 -11.85
CA PRO A 47 17.99 15.25 -12.35
C PRO A 47 17.86 14.01 -11.46
N GLY A 48 16.65 13.70 -11.00
CA GLY A 48 16.41 12.55 -10.12
C GLY A 48 16.90 12.74 -8.67
N ALA A 49 17.15 13.99 -8.23
CA ALA A 49 17.55 14.29 -6.85
C ALA A 49 16.58 13.69 -5.81
N PHE A 50 15.29 13.63 -6.17
CA PHE A 50 14.28 12.87 -5.46
C PHE A 50 13.37 12.19 -6.48
N ASP A 51 13.38 10.86 -6.49
CA ASP A 51 12.53 10.05 -7.35
C ASP A 51 12.22 8.74 -6.61
N VAL A 52 10.96 8.60 -6.18
CA VAL A 52 10.49 7.43 -5.44
C VAL A 52 10.56 6.16 -6.28
N LEU A 53 10.40 6.24 -7.61
CA LEU A 53 10.52 5.06 -8.47
C LEU A 53 11.96 4.58 -8.54
N SER A 54 12.92 5.51 -8.70
CA SER A 54 14.34 5.18 -8.61
C SER A 54 14.69 4.58 -7.24
N TYR A 55 14.12 5.10 -6.14
CA TYR A 55 14.35 4.52 -4.81
C TYR A 55 13.72 3.13 -4.68
N ALA A 56 12.56 2.90 -5.28
CA ALA A 56 11.95 1.56 -5.28
C ALA A 56 12.84 0.57 -6.03
N GLU A 57 13.50 0.96 -7.12
CA GLU A 57 14.48 0.10 -7.81
C GLU A 57 15.74 -0.17 -6.96
N ASP A 58 16.22 0.82 -6.22
CA ASP A 58 17.47 0.75 -5.46
C ASP A 58 17.33 0.01 -4.10
N PHE A 59 16.15 0.04 -3.48
CA PHE A 59 15.92 -0.51 -2.15
C PHE A 59 14.91 -1.66 -2.16
N GLU A 60 15.35 -2.85 -1.72
CA GLU A 60 14.48 -4.03 -1.54
C GLU A 60 13.34 -3.79 -0.52
N ARG A 61 13.59 -2.89 0.43
CA ARG A 61 12.61 -2.47 1.44
C ARG A 61 12.49 -0.96 1.46
N LEU A 62 11.30 -0.49 1.15
CA LEU A 62 10.99 0.93 1.02
C LEU A 62 9.59 1.20 1.57
N ARG A 63 9.43 2.28 2.32
CA ARG A 63 8.15 2.85 2.70
C ARG A 63 8.15 4.34 2.42
N VAL A 64 7.13 4.83 1.72
CA VAL A 64 6.89 6.26 1.53
C VAL A 64 5.56 6.62 2.14
N GLU A 65 5.61 7.58 3.06
CA GLU A 65 4.45 8.11 3.76
C GLU A 65 4.25 9.57 3.34
N THR A 66 3.03 9.95 3.04
CA THR A 66 2.69 11.35 2.75
C THR A 66 1.47 11.76 3.55
N SER A 67 1.44 12.99 4.04
CA SER A 67 0.25 13.60 4.63
C SER A 67 0.08 15.00 4.08
N THR A 68 -1.14 15.31 3.63
CA THR A 68 -1.55 16.66 3.25
C THR A 68 -2.72 17.07 4.11
N VAL A 69 -2.56 18.15 4.86
CA VAL A 69 -3.56 18.73 5.74
C VAL A 69 -3.97 20.09 5.21
N TYR A 70 -5.28 20.31 5.15
CA TYR A 70 -5.91 21.59 4.86
C TYR A 70 -6.81 21.97 6.03
N ASP A 71 -6.56 23.11 6.65
CA ASP A 71 -7.45 23.72 7.64
C ASP A 71 -7.76 25.16 7.23
N ASN A 72 -9.00 25.41 6.80
CA ASN A 72 -9.43 26.75 6.45
C ASN A 72 -10.78 27.06 7.11
N GLN A 73 -10.77 28.03 8.02
CA GLN A 73 -11.97 28.61 8.65
C GLN A 73 -12.94 27.56 9.24
N GLY A 74 -12.39 26.48 9.82
CA GLY A 74 -13.17 25.41 10.46
C GLY A 74 -13.57 24.27 9.52
N GLN A 75 -13.06 24.26 8.28
CA GLN A 75 -13.11 23.11 7.39
C GLN A 75 -11.74 22.42 7.41
N PHE A 76 -11.70 21.26 8.04
CA PHE A 76 -10.52 20.39 8.12
C PHE A 76 -10.63 19.26 7.10
N ALA A 77 -9.57 19.05 6.33
CA ALA A 77 -9.39 17.86 5.51
C ALA A 77 -7.94 17.36 5.63
N GLU A 78 -7.77 16.05 5.72
CA GLU A 78 -6.46 15.40 5.73
C GLU A 78 -6.51 14.20 4.78
N ILE A 79 -5.47 14.04 3.96
CA ILE A 79 -5.22 12.80 3.24
C ILE A 79 -3.83 12.29 3.62
N HIS A 80 -3.79 11.03 4.05
CA HIS A 80 -2.58 10.32 4.41
C HIS A 80 -2.43 9.08 3.55
N TRP A 81 -1.24 8.86 3.02
CA TRP A 81 -0.86 7.64 2.30
C TRP A 81 0.34 7.01 2.99
N SER A 82 0.37 5.68 3.04
CA SER A 82 1.56 4.89 3.37
C SER A 82 1.65 3.75 2.38
N VAL A 83 2.64 3.78 1.52
CA VAL A 83 2.93 2.71 0.56
C VAL A 83 4.26 2.09 0.93
N ALA A 84 4.31 0.77 1.01
CA ALA A 84 5.52 0.06 1.36
C ALA A 84 5.69 -1.23 0.56
N LYS A 85 6.94 -1.63 0.39
CA LYS A 85 7.33 -2.93 -0.15
C LYS A 85 8.42 -3.58 0.68
N ASP A 86 8.43 -4.91 0.66
CA ASP A 86 9.49 -5.78 1.16
C ASP A 86 9.69 -6.93 0.17
N ASP A 87 10.64 -6.74 -0.74
CA ASP A 87 10.95 -7.70 -1.79
C ASP A 87 11.46 -9.03 -1.20
N ALA A 88 12.12 -9.01 -0.05
CA ALA A 88 12.62 -10.23 0.58
C ALA A 88 11.48 -11.09 1.15
N ALA A 89 10.47 -10.45 1.73
CA ALA A 89 9.27 -11.12 2.23
C ALA A 89 8.20 -11.35 1.13
N GLN A 90 8.39 -10.76 -0.05
CA GLN A 90 7.38 -10.64 -1.12
C GLN A 90 6.08 -10.09 -0.55
N LEU A 91 6.16 -9.02 0.23
CA LEU A 91 5.01 -8.35 0.82
C LEU A 91 4.98 -6.89 0.38
N ARG A 92 3.77 -6.40 0.12
CA ARG A 92 3.51 -4.98 -0.13
C ARG A 92 2.37 -4.50 0.75
N SER A 93 2.33 -3.20 1.00
CA SER A 93 1.28 -2.53 1.75
C SER A 93 0.90 -1.24 1.06
N ILE A 94 -0.40 -1.03 0.86
CA ILE A 94 -0.96 0.22 0.35
C ILE A 94 -2.04 0.65 1.35
N ALA A 95 -1.77 1.75 2.04
CA ALA A 95 -2.69 2.35 3.00
C ALA A 95 -3.06 3.78 2.61
N MET A 96 -4.34 4.10 2.78
CA MET A 96 -4.90 5.44 2.60
C MET A 96 -5.83 5.77 3.76
N ARG A 97 -5.69 6.97 4.31
CA ARG A 97 -6.66 7.54 5.24
C ARG A 97 -7.07 8.92 4.75
N PHE A 98 -8.37 9.13 4.60
CA PHE A 98 -8.95 10.41 4.21
C PHE A 98 -9.93 10.88 5.28
N THR A 99 -9.68 12.07 5.83
CA THR A 99 -10.50 12.67 6.89
C THR A 99 -11.09 13.98 6.38
N VAL A 100 -12.39 14.19 6.59
CA VAL A 100 -13.07 15.48 6.35
C VAL A 100 -13.94 15.81 7.55
N GLY A 101 -13.64 16.93 8.21
CA GLY A 101 -14.28 17.34 9.45
C GLY A 101 -14.11 16.30 10.56
N THR A 102 -15.15 15.51 10.81
CA THR A 102 -15.15 14.43 11.84
C THR A 102 -15.31 13.04 11.26
N SER A 103 -15.43 12.92 9.93
CA SER A 103 -15.57 11.66 9.23
C SER A 103 -14.24 11.23 8.66
N SER A 104 -13.87 9.96 8.83
CA SER A 104 -12.66 9.38 8.24
C SER A 104 -12.99 8.11 7.47
N MET A 105 -12.38 7.96 6.31
CA MET A 105 -12.28 6.70 5.58
C MET A 105 -10.84 6.23 5.70
N ASP A 106 -10.66 4.96 6.03
CA ASP A 106 -9.34 4.35 6.24
C ASP A 106 -9.35 2.98 5.58
N SER A 107 -8.35 2.73 4.75
CA SER A 107 -8.16 1.48 4.04
C SER A 107 -6.69 1.09 4.04
N GLU A 108 -6.41 -0.19 4.23
CA GLU A 108 -5.06 -0.74 4.06
C GLU A 108 -5.16 -2.15 3.47
N VAL A 109 -4.35 -2.44 2.46
CA VAL A 109 -4.21 -3.79 1.92
C VAL A 109 -2.76 -4.21 2.10
N ILE A 110 -2.54 -5.38 2.71
CA ILE A 110 -1.23 -6.04 2.83
C ILE A 110 -1.32 -7.37 2.11
N GLU A 111 -0.50 -7.55 1.07
CA GLU A 111 -0.60 -8.70 0.16
C GLU A 111 0.76 -9.11 -0.41
N GLY A 112 0.78 -10.15 -1.24
CA GLY A 112 1.98 -10.73 -1.86
C GLY A 112 2.29 -12.16 -1.41
N GLN A 113 1.49 -12.70 -0.49
CA GLN A 113 1.50 -14.11 -0.10
C GLN A 113 0.09 -14.71 -0.27
N HIS A 114 -0.10 -15.97 0.16
CA HIS A 114 -1.38 -16.66 -0.02
C HIS A 114 -2.55 -16.04 0.76
N THR A 115 -2.23 -15.19 1.72
CA THR A 115 -3.17 -14.48 2.58
C THR A 115 -2.99 -13.00 2.38
N THR A 116 -4.12 -12.29 2.32
CA THR A 116 -4.18 -10.84 2.23
C THR A 116 -4.82 -10.30 3.50
N ASN A 117 -4.30 -9.20 4.05
CA ASN A 117 -5.00 -8.48 5.11
C ASN A 117 -5.60 -7.21 4.56
N ILE A 118 -6.87 -7.00 4.87
CA ILE A 118 -7.64 -5.87 4.39
C ILE A 118 -8.16 -5.12 5.62
N ARG A 119 -7.77 -3.85 5.78
CA ARG A 119 -8.40 -2.94 6.74
C ARG A 119 -9.40 -2.08 5.99
N VAL A 120 -10.63 -1.98 6.50
CA VAL A 120 -11.62 -1.00 6.04
C VAL A 120 -12.33 -0.41 7.24
N GLY A 121 -12.34 0.92 7.37
CA GLY A 121 -13.03 1.60 8.46
C GLY A 121 -12.45 1.29 9.86
N GLY A 122 -11.19 0.83 9.91
CA GLY A 122 -10.49 0.44 11.14
C GLY A 122 -10.59 -1.04 11.50
N ASP A 123 -11.49 -1.80 10.87
CA ASP A 123 -11.63 -3.25 11.09
C ASP A 123 -10.78 -4.03 10.10
N TRP A 124 -10.15 -5.11 10.57
CA TRP A 124 -9.26 -5.96 9.80
C TRP A 124 -9.93 -7.27 9.38
N TYR A 125 -9.63 -7.71 8.17
CA TYR A 125 -10.16 -8.92 7.55
C TYR A 125 -9.06 -9.72 6.84
N GLU A 126 -9.30 -11.02 6.68
CA GLU A 126 -8.47 -11.96 5.93
C GLU A 126 -9.08 -12.22 4.55
N GLY A 127 -8.37 -11.84 3.49
CA GLY A 127 -8.58 -12.31 2.13
C GLY A 127 -7.59 -13.43 1.77
N ARG A 128 -7.71 -13.97 0.56
CA ARG A 128 -6.84 -15.05 0.07
C ARG A 128 -6.59 -14.96 -1.42
N ASP A 129 -5.42 -15.43 -1.81
CA ASP A 129 -5.01 -15.58 -3.20
C ASP A 129 -4.09 -16.80 -3.30
N ALA A 130 -4.46 -17.82 -4.06
CA ALA A 130 -3.70 -19.04 -4.17
C ALA A 130 -2.44 -18.88 -5.02
N ILE A 131 -2.41 -17.91 -5.93
CA ILE A 131 -1.24 -17.58 -6.75
C ILE A 131 -0.95 -16.07 -6.61
N PRO A 132 -0.36 -15.64 -5.49
CA PRO A 132 -0.04 -14.23 -5.29
C PRO A 132 0.89 -13.71 -6.38
N GLN A 133 0.45 -12.65 -7.06
CA GLN A 133 1.26 -11.92 -8.03
C GLN A 133 1.91 -10.73 -7.34
N TYR A 134 3.03 -10.97 -6.64
CA TYR A 134 3.80 -9.88 -6.07
C TYR A 134 4.31 -8.94 -7.16
N ALA A 135 3.94 -7.66 -7.04
CA ALA A 135 4.39 -6.59 -7.90
C ALA A 135 4.78 -5.37 -7.05
N ASP A 136 5.81 -4.65 -7.48
CA ASP A 136 6.25 -3.43 -6.82
C ASP A 136 5.10 -2.39 -6.81
N PRO A 137 4.58 -2.01 -5.63
CA PRO A 137 3.42 -1.14 -5.52
C PRO A 137 3.70 0.28 -6.05
N PHE A 138 4.95 0.74 -6.04
CA PHE A 138 5.29 2.07 -6.54
C PHE A 138 5.20 2.11 -8.07
N ALA A 139 5.71 1.08 -8.74
CA ALA A 139 5.61 0.96 -10.19
C ALA A 139 4.15 0.81 -10.65
N GLU A 140 3.36 -0.01 -9.95
CA GLU A 140 1.94 -0.20 -10.24
C GLU A 140 1.14 1.10 -10.07
N LEU A 141 1.30 1.78 -8.92
CA LEU A 141 0.61 3.05 -8.67
C LEU A 141 1.00 4.13 -9.69
N ALA A 142 2.26 4.17 -10.11
CA ALA A 142 2.70 5.10 -11.14
C ALA A 142 2.09 4.77 -12.52
N GLN A 143 1.95 3.49 -12.86
CA GLN A 143 1.26 3.07 -14.08
C GLN A 143 -0.23 3.47 -14.02
N LEU A 144 -0.92 3.14 -12.94
CA LEU A 144 -2.33 3.46 -12.76
C LEU A 144 -2.58 4.98 -12.78
N ALA A 145 -1.70 5.77 -12.16
CA ALA A 145 -1.77 7.23 -12.21
C ALA A 145 -1.60 7.79 -13.64
N ASN A 146 -0.80 7.14 -14.49
CA ASN A 146 -0.68 7.51 -15.90
C ASN A 146 -1.90 7.11 -16.73
N GLU A 147 -2.49 5.95 -16.45
CA GLU A 147 -3.70 5.46 -17.13
C GLU A 147 -4.95 6.26 -16.73
N GLN A 148 -5.01 6.72 -15.47
CA GLN A 148 -6.10 7.49 -14.90
C GLN A 148 -5.59 8.75 -14.17
N PRO A 149 -5.17 9.80 -14.89
CA PRO A 149 -4.57 11.00 -14.28
C PRO A 149 -5.47 11.76 -13.30
N GLU A 150 -6.79 11.63 -13.45
CA GLU A 150 -7.80 12.28 -12.59
C GLU A 150 -8.14 11.46 -11.33
N GLY A 151 -7.48 10.32 -11.13
CA GLY A 151 -7.66 9.48 -9.93
C GLY A 151 -7.02 10.08 -8.67
N MET A 152 -7.30 9.45 -7.53
CA MET A 152 -6.69 9.81 -6.25
C MET A 152 -5.44 8.96 -6.04
N TRP A 153 -4.27 9.58 -6.22
CA TRP A 153 -2.97 8.90 -6.16
C TRP A 153 -2.08 9.52 -5.08
N PRO A 154 -1.17 8.75 -4.48
CA PRO A 154 -0.21 9.30 -3.54
C PRO A 154 0.73 10.31 -4.24
N PRO A 155 1.02 11.47 -3.61
CA PRO A 155 1.82 12.55 -4.19
C PRO A 155 3.34 12.29 -4.10
N PHE A 156 3.82 11.20 -4.71
CA PHE A 156 5.23 10.80 -4.64
C PHE A 156 6.17 11.61 -5.56
N GLY A 157 5.64 12.39 -6.51
CA GLY A 157 6.41 13.15 -7.49
C GLY A 157 6.77 14.58 -7.09
N PHE A 158 7.21 14.82 -5.85
CA PHE A 158 7.56 16.18 -5.41
C PHE A 158 8.78 16.71 -6.18
N ASP A 159 8.62 17.83 -6.90
CA ASP A 159 9.69 18.46 -7.67
C ASP A 159 10.62 19.28 -6.75
N VAL A 160 11.68 18.64 -6.27
CA VAL A 160 12.69 19.27 -5.42
C VAL A 160 13.55 20.32 -6.14
N ALA A 161 13.62 20.31 -7.49
CA ALA A 161 14.35 21.33 -8.23
C ALA A 161 13.67 22.71 -8.10
N SER A 162 12.34 22.73 -7.96
CA SER A 162 11.55 23.95 -7.76
C SER A 162 11.92 24.74 -6.49
N ILE A 163 12.53 24.07 -5.50
CA ILE A 163 12.96 24.65 -4.23
C ILE A 163 14.49 24.75 -4.10
N ALA A 164 15.25 24.37 -5.13
CA ALA A 164 16.70 24.29 -5.06
C ALA A 164 17.37 25.65 -4.76
N GLU A 165 16.85 26.75 -5.32
CA GLU A 165 17.43 28.10 -5.21
C GLU A 165 17.08 28.85 -3.90
N LEU A 166 16.44 28.19 -2.93
CA LEU A 166 16.17 28.80 -1.64
C LEU A 166 17.44 29.03 -0.82
N ASP A 167 17.40 29.98 0.12
CA ASP A 167 18.51 30.22 1.04
C ASP A 167 18.42 29.26 2.23
N TRP A 168 19.20 28.18 2.15
CA TRP A 168 19.16 27.08 3.11
C TRP A 168 19.99 27.34 4.36
N THR A 169 19.36 27.13 5.52
CA THR A 169 20.05 26.93 6.80
C THR A 169 20.11 25.44 7.10
N ILE A 170 21.31 24.89 7.25
CA ILE A 170 21.52 23.44 7.34
C ILE A 170 22.17 23.09 8.68
N SER A 171 21.63 22.07 9.34
CA SER A 171 22.20 21.45 10.52
C SER A 171 22.34 19.95 10.28
N GLY A 172 23.26 19.28 10.98
CA GLY A 172 23.43 17.84 10.82
C GLY A 172 24.03 17.15 12.02
N ASP A 173 23.72 15.87 12.14
CA ASP A 173 24.31 14.93 13.09
C ASP A 173 25.20 13.93 12.34
N ALA A 174 26.50 14.04 12.55
CA ALA A 174 27.50 13.22 11.86
C ALA A 174 27.48 11.75 12.30
N LEU A 175 26.88 11.42 13.45
CA LEU A 175 26.80 10.03 13.93
C LEU A 175 25.74 9.23 13.19
N SER A 176 24.58 9.84 12.92
CA SER A 176 23.50 9.26 12.13
C SER A 176 23.61 9.58 10.65
N LEU A 177 24.54 10.47 10.26
CA LEU A 177 24.65 11.04 8.90
C LEU A 177 23.35 11.73 8.46
N GLN A 178 22.60 12.28 9.41
CA GLN A 178 21.33 12.96 9.19
C GLN A 178 21.56 14.47 9.08
N GLN A 179 20.86 15.13 8.16
CA GLN A 179 20.93 16.57 7.94
C GLN A 179 19.52 17.13 7.76
N ILE A 180 19.27 18.28 8.37
CA ILE A 180 18.02 19.02 8.26
C ILE A 180 18.34 20.37 7.64
N ALA A 181 17.77 20.62 6.46
CA ALA A 181 17.83 21.88 5.76
C ALA A 181 16.49 22.60 5.89
N THR A 182 16.53 23.87 6.30
CA THR A 182 15.33 24.70 6.44
C THR A 182 15.50 25.97 5.63
N ALA A 183 14.47 26.30 4.86
CA ALA A 183 14.35 27.57 4.17
C ALA A 183 12.91 28.08 4.24
N SER A 184 12.67 29.30 3.79
CA SER A 184 11.32 29.82 3.65
C SER A 184 11.23 30.71 2.41
N ASN A 185 10.09 30.67 1.74
CA ASN A 185 9.74 31.64 0.71
C ASN A 185 8.68 32.62 1.26
N ALA A 186 8.01 33.37 0.37
CA ALA A 186 7.02 34.36 0.80
C ALA A 186 5.77 33.76 1.48
N THR A 187 5.47 32.49 1.22
CA THR A 187 4.22 31.82 1.65
C THR A 187 4.45 30.59 2.51
N HIS A 188 5.57 29.88 2.34
CA HIS A 188 5.83 28.60 3.00
C HIS A 188 7.18 28.56 3.71
N THR A 189 7.22 27.83 4.82
CA THR A 189 8.45 27.26 5.39
C THR A 189 8.63 25.85 4.84
N ILE A 190 9.85 25.55 4.37
CA ILE A 190 10.18 24.27 3.75
C ILE A 190 11.33 23.64 4.53
N ILE A 191 11.19 22.36 4.85
CA ILE A 191 12.18 21.55 5.53
C ILE A 191 12.50 20.35 4.64
N VAL A 192 13.79 20.08 4.42
CA VAL A 192 14.26 18.90 3.71
C VAL A 192 15.17 18.12 4.64
N GLU A 193 14.84 16.85 4.84
CA GLU A 193 15.65 15.89 5.57
C GLU A 193 16.49 15.07 4.59
N LEU A 194 17.79 15.01 4.84
CA LEU A 194 18.72 14.18 4.10
C LEU A 194 19.40 13.18 5.03
N MET A 195 19.59 11.95 4.54
CA MET A 195 20.30 10.91 5.28
C MET A 195 21.36 10.22 4.42
N GLY A 196 22.39 9.68 5.08
CA GLY A 196 23.40 8.84 4.46
C GLY A 196 24.58 9.59 3.85
N SER A 197 25.46 8.82 3.21
CA SER A 197 26.67 9.31 2.54
C SER A 197 26.94 8.44 1.29
N PRO A 198 26.64 8.93 0.07
CA PRO A 198 26.18 10.29 -0.24
C PRO A 198 24.78 10.59 0.34
N PRO A 199 24.48 11.86 0.67
CA PRO A 199 23.18 12.24 1.23
C PRO A 199 22.07 12.08 0.20
N MET A 200 20.94 11.48 0.61
CA MET A 200 19.72 11.34 -0.17
C MET A 200 18.55 12.03 0.54
N VAL A 201 17.59 12.55 -0.21
CA VAL A 201 16.38 13.18 0.36
C VAL A 201 15.49 12.08 0.93
N THR A 202 15.21 12.15 2.23
CA THR A 202 14.37 11.17 2.94
C THR A 202 13.16 11.80 3.62
N GLY A 203 13.09 13.13 3.67
CA GLY A 203 11.90 13.82 4.15
C GLY A 203 11.75 15.19 3.50
N ILE A 204 10.50 15.58 3.27
CA ILE A 204 10.13 16.91 2.76
C ILE A 204 8.93 17.37 3.57
N GLU A 205 9.01 18.55 4.14
CA GLU A 205 7.88 19.18 4.82
C GLU A 205 7.69 20.59 4.28
N ALA A 206 6.44 20.98 4.04
CA ALA A 206 6.07 22.32 3.62
C ALA A 206 4.88 22.82 4.44
N TYR A 207 5.01 24.03 4.98
CA TYR A 207 4.03 24.63 5.88
C TYR A 207 3.65 26.03 5.41
N SER A 208 2.36 26.29 5.20
CA SER A 208 1.80 27.63 4.96
C SER A 208 1.05 28.10 6.22
N GLY A 209 1.81 28.59 7.20
CA GLY A 209 1.25 28.93 8.51
C GLY A 209 0.57 27.72 9.17
N ASP A 210 -0.67 27.92 9.64
CA ASP A 210 -1.50 26.85 10.22
C ASP A 210 -2.55 26.31 9.22
N GLU A 211 -2.58 26.80 7.97
CA GLU A 211 -3.66 26.54 7.01
C GLU A 211 -3.39 25.32 6.11
N GLU A 212 -2.14 25.11 5.71
CA GLU A 212 -1.75 24.00 4.83
C GLU A 212 -0.43 23.40 5.31
N GLN A 213 -0.42 22.07 5.42
CA GLN A 213 0.77 21.29 5.75
C GLN A 213 0.90 20.12 4.78
N PHE A 214 2.10 19.93 4.26
CA PHE A 214 2.48 18.75 3.50
C PHE A 214 3.69 18.11 4.17
N THR A 215 3.67 16.79 4.32
CA THR A 215 4.82 16.00 4.77
C THR A 215 4.99 14.80 3.85
N LEU A 216 6.21 14.52 3.45
CA LEU A 216 6.63 13.29 2.79
C LEU A 216 7.79 12.72 3.58
N LYS A 217 7.77 11.41 3.81
CA LYS A 217 8.83 10.68 4.50
C LYS A 217 9.15 9.38 3.76
N VAL A 218 10.43 9.10 3.62
CA VAL A 218 10.97 7.87 3.05
C VAL A 218 11.70 7.10 4.15
N THR A 219 11.37 5.83 4.30
CA THR A 219 12.05 4.89 5.19
C THR A 219 12.56 3.72 4.36
N THR A 220 13.78 3.25 4.62
CA THR A 220 14.41 2.15 3.87
C THR A 220 15.02 1.11 4.80
N GLY A 221 15.30 -0.08 4.27
CA GLY A 221 16.03 -1.12 4.99
C GLY A 221 15.24 -1.77 6.12
N ASP A 222 15.91 -2.08 7.24
CA ASP A 222 15.33 -2.84 8.36
C ASP A 222 14.25 -2.10 9.14
N ASP A 223 14.16 -0.77 8.99
CA ASP A 223 13.11 0.04 9.60
C ASP A 223 11.76 -0.11 8.88
N VAL A 224 11.75 -0.66 7.66
CA VAL A 224 10.53 -1.01 6.92
C VAL A 224 10.10 -2.41 7.32
N VAL A 225 9.00 -2.49 8.06
CA VAL A 225 8.40 -3.75 8.50
C VAL A 225 6.99 -3.86 7.92
N ILE A 226 6.73 -4.96 7.22
CA ILE A 226 5.40 -5.35 6.74
C ILE A 226 5.11 -6.73 7.30
N THR A 227 3.96 -6.88 7.96
CA THR A 227 3.58 -8.14 8.61
C THR A 227 2.12 -8.46 8.36
N LEU A 228 1.85 -9.72 8.03
CA LEU A 228 0.50 -10.26 8.02
C LEU A 228 0.05 -10.55 9.45
N GLN A 229 -1.17 -10.13 9.76
CA GLN A 229 -1.94 -10.48 10.94
C GLN A 229 -2.65 -11.81 10.72
N GLU A 230 -2.63 -12.64 11.76
CA GLU A 230 -3.29 -13.96 11.76
C GLU A 230 -4.60 -13.92 12.54
N GLY A 231 -5.52 -14.83 12.19
CA GLY A 231 -6.76 -15.04 12.95
C GLY A 231 -7.79 -13.92 12.77
N LEU A 232 -7.74 -13.23 11.63
CA LEU A 232 -8.72 -12.21 11.26
C LEU A 232 -10.03 -12.86 10.76
N PRO A 233 -11.16 -12.17 10.85
CA PRO A 233 -12.39 -12.58 10.17
C PRO A 233 -12.18 -12.69 8.66
N ARG A 234 -12.58 -13.80 8.07
CA ARG A 234 -12.44 -14.06 6.63
C ARG A 234 -13.47 -13.31 5.82
N THR A 235 -13.05 -12.74 4.70
CA THR A 235 -13.95 -12.17 3.70
C THR A 235 -14.26 -13.20 2.62
N PRO A 236 -15.53 -13.31 2.17
CA PRO A 236 -15.82 -14.11 1.00
C PRO A 236 -15.13 -13.53 -0.24
N VAL A 237 -14.94 -14.36 -1.26
CA VAL A 237 -14.43 -13.91 -2.56
C VAL A 237 -15.24 -12.72 -3.10
N GLU A 238 -14.55 -11.73 -3.67
CA GLU A 238 -15.15 -10.53 -4.28
C GLU A 238 -15.75 -10.82 -5.67
N PHE A 239 -16.61 -11.84 -5.73
CA PHE A 239 -17.31 -12.24 -6.94
C PHE A 239 -18.75 -12.67 -6.65
N SER A 240 -19.66 -12.28 -7.53
CA SER A 240 -21.08 -12.53 -7.42
C SER A 240 -21.68 -12.96 -8.75
N LEU A 241 -22.67 -13.85 -8.71
CA LEU A 241 -23.38 -14.33 -9.90
C LEU A 241 -24.55 -13.39 -10.25
N ASP A 242 -24.23 -12.16 -10.61
CA ASP A 242 -25.25 -11.10 -10.78
C ASP A 242 -25.68 -10.88 -12.24
N ALA A 243 -25.25 -11.76 -13.16
CA ALA A 243 -25.69 -11.65 -14.55
C ALA A 243 -27.21 -11.86 -14.67
N GLU A 244 -27.87 -10.97 -15.41
CA GLU A 244 -29.29 -11.14 -15.74
C GLU A 244 -29.51 -12.43 -16.55
N PRO A 245 -30.46 -13.29 -16.15
CA PRO A 245 -30.74 -14.51 -16.89
C PRO A 245 -31.33 -14.21 -18.26
N ILE A 246 -31.02 -15.07 -19.23
CA ILE A 246 -31.67 -15.09 -20.53
C ILE A 246 -32.60 -16.30 -20.66
N GLN A 247 -33.67 -16.14 -21.43
CA GLN A 247 -34.60 -17.22 -21.77
C GLN A 247 -34.23 -17.82 -23.12
N VAL A 248 -34.00 -19.14 -23.16
CA VAL A 248 -33.69 -19.91 -24.37
C VAL A 248 -34.72 -21.03 -24.52
N GLY A 249 -35.82 -20.74 -25.21
CA GLY A 249 -36.98 -21.63 -25.22
C GLY A 249 -37.63 -21.68 -23.84
N ASP A 250 -37.78 -22.89 -23.27
CA ASP A 250 -38.32 -23.11 -21.93
C ASP A 250 -37.21 -23.25 -20.85
N VAL A 251 -36.00 -22.76 -21.15
CA VAL A 251 -34.83 -22.87 -20.27
C VAL A 251 -34.35 -21.48 -19.88
N THR A 252 -34.17 -21.27 -18.57
CA THR A 252 -33.51 -20.10 -18.00
C THR A 252 -32.01 -20.34 -17.94
N VAL A 253 -31.20 -19.37 -18.38
CA VAL A 253 -29.74 -19.50 -18.49
C VAL A 253 -29.03 -18.29 -17.89
N TRP A 254 -28.06 -18.54 -17.01
CA TRP A 254 -27.07 -17.57 -16.55
C TRP A 254 -25.72 -17.92 -17.16
N SER A 255 -25.08 -16.97 -17.84
CA SER A 255 -23.75 -17.20 -18.38
C SER A 255 -22.99 -15.89 -18.55
N ALA A 256 -21.80 -15.83 -17.97
CA ALA A 256 -20.90 -14.71 -18.11
C ALA A 256 -19.45 -15.16 -17.82
N PRO A 257 -18.46 -14.38 -18.27
CA PRO A 257 -17.10 -14.50 -17.75
C PRO A 257 -16.99 -13.92 -16.33
N VAL A 258 -16.03 -14.44 -15.57
CA VAL A 258 -15.55 -13.81 -14.34
C VAL A 258 -14.87 -12.49 -14.70
N PRO A 259 -15.28 -11.36 -14.11
CA PRO A 259 -14.84 -10.03 -14.52
C PRO A 259 -13.34 -9.82 -14.28
N SER A 260 -12.75 -8.89 -15.02
CA SER A 260 -11.32 -8.51 -14.90
C SER A 260 -10.98 -7.71 -13.66
N GLY A 261 -11.95 -7.41 -12.80
CA GLY A 261 -11.70 -6.80 -11.50
C GLY A 261 -11.53 -7.82 -10.37
N MET A 262 -11.57 -9.13 -10.69
CA MET A 262 -11.24 -10.17 -9.72
C MET A 262 -9.76 -10.52 -9.89
N ASP A 263 -8.96 -10.08 -8.93
CA ASP A 263 -7.50 -10.21 -8.97
C ASP A 263 -6.96 -11.36 -8.10
N SER A 264 -7.84 -12.16 -7.50
CA SER A 264 -7.47 -13.31 -6.65
C SER A 264 -7.68 -14.64 -7.36
N ASP A 265 -6.74 -15.56 -7.22
CA ASP A 265 -6.89 -16.96 -7.63
C ASP A 265 -7.46 -17.78 -6.46
N ILE A 266 -8.61 -18.44 -6.65
CA ILE A 266 -9.29 -19.15 -5.56
C ILE A 266 -9.35 -20.65 -5.83
N GLU A 267 -9.11 -21.46 -4.80
CA GLU A 267 -9.24 -22.91 -4.89
C GLU A 267 -10.70 -23.31 -5.19
N PRO A 268 -11.00 -23.97 -6.32
CA PRO A 268 -12.36 -24.31 -6.72
C PRO A 268 -13.12 -25.19 -5.72
N SER A 269 -12.39 -25.99 -4.94
CA SER A 269 -12.98 -26.82 -3.88
C SER A 269 -13.49 -26.02 -2.67
N GLU A 270 -13.26 -24.70 -2.62
CA GLU A 270 -13.81 -23.81 -1.60
C GLU A 270 -15.12 -23.14 -2.01
N LEU A 271 -15.48 -23.20 -3.30
CA LEU A 271 -16.58 -22.44 -3.89
C LEU A 271 -17.71 -23.33 -4.41
N GLN A 272 -18.95 -22.91 -4.19
CA GLN A 272 -20.14 -23.64 -4.63
C GLN A 272 -21.10 -22.73 -5.39
N PHE A 273 -21.52 -23.16 -6.58
CA PHE A 273 -22.66 -22.55 -7.28
C PHE A 273 -23.96 -23.17 -6.81
N HIS A 274 -24.96 -22.34 -6.56
CA HIS A 274 -26.28 -22.78 -6.13
C HIS A 274 -27.37 -22.25 -7.05
N GLY A 275 -28.31 -23.14 -7.41
CA GLY A 275 -29.59 -22.77 -7.98
C GLY A 275 -30.57 -22.46 -6.86
N ILE A 276 -31.17 -21.28 -6.91
CA ILE A 276 -32.07 -20.77 -5.88
C ILE A 276 -33.49 -20.66 -6.43
N SER A 277 -34.46 -21.05 -5.60
CA SER A 277 -35.88 -20.85 -5.86
C SER A 277 -36.50 -19.98 -4.76
N GLY A 278 -37.39 -19.07 -5.15
CA GLY A 278 -38.01 -18.08 -4.26
C GLY A 278 -37.26 -16.74 -4.21
N GLU A 279 -37.76 -15.81 -3.41
CA GLU A 279 -37.20 -14.47 -3.21
C GLU A 279 -37.14 -14.11 -1.71
N GLY A 280 -36.19 -13.26 -1.34
CA GLY A 280 -36.05 -12.75 0.03
C GLY A 280 -35.88 -13.87 1.06
N GLY A 281 -36.58 -13.74 2.20
CA GLY A 281 -36.47 -14.69 3.31
C GLY A 281 -37.05 -16.09 3.07
N ASP A 282 -37.76 -16.29 1.94
CA ASP A 282 -38.29 -17.60 1.53
C ASP A 282 -37.39 -18.29 0.49
N ALA A 283 -36.28 -17.66 0.09
CA ALA A 283 -35.34 -18.23 -0.86
C ALA A 283 -34.66 -19.48 -0.30
N VAL A 284 -34.53 -20.51 -1.13
CA VAL A 284 -33.89 -21.77 -0.75
C VAL A 284 -32.97 -22.26 -1.86
N SER A 285 -31.81 -22.81 -1.47
CA SER A 285 -30.98 -23.55 -2.41
C SER A 285 -31.61 -24.90 -2.71
N VAL A 286 -31.88 -25.16 -4.00
CA VAL A 286 -32.54 -26.38 -4.47
C VAL A 286 -31.60 -27.29 -5.27
N ALA A 287 -30.49 -26.74 -5.77
CA ALA A 287 -29.44 -27.48 -6.46
C ALA A 287 -28.08 -26.81 -6.21
N MET A 288 -27.00 -27.58 -6.33
CA MET A 288 -25.63 -27.11 -6.10
C MET A 288 -24.62 -27.78 -7.04
N MET A 289 -23.49 -27.11 -7.27
CA MET A 289 -22.26 -27.68 -7.81
C MET A 289 -21.06 -27.15 -7.02
N GLN A 290 -20.19 -28.05 -6.53
CA GLN A 290 -18.86 -27.66 -6.06
C GLN A 290 -18.02 -27.34 -7.29
N LEU A 291 -17.31 -26.20 -7.31
CA LEU A 291 -16.67 -25.72 -8.54
C LEU A 291 -15.62 -26.70 -9.08
N ASP A 292 -14.87 -27.39 -8.20
CA ASP A 292 -13.88 -28.42 -8.58
C ASP A 292 -14.45 -29.60 -9.39
N GLN A 293 -15.78 -29.76 -9.46
CA GLN A 293 -16.44 -30.76 -10.30
C GLN A 293 -16.43 -30.37 -11.79
N GLY A 294 -16.29 -29.08 -12.12
CA GLY A 294 -16.35 -28.52 -13.46
C GLY A 294 -17.75 -28.55 -14.10
N THR A 295 -18.47 -29.68 -14.02
CA THR A 295 -19.84 -29.79 -14.51
C THR A 295 -20.68 -30.68 -13.59
N SER A 296 -21.92 -30.26 -13.33
CA SER A 296 -22.90 -31.02 -12.56
C SER A 296 -24.28 -30.89 -13.17
N ASN A 297 -25.07 -31.96 -13.11
CA ASN A 297 -26.47 -31.96 -13.52
C ASN A 297 -27.30 -32.69 -12.46
N THR A 298 -28.30 -32.00 -11.92
CA THR A 298 -29.21 -32.51 -10.90
C THR A 298 -30.64 -32.41 -11.40
N THR A 299 -31.41 -33.50 -11.26
CA THR A 299 -32.85 -33.51 -11.51
C THR A 299 -33.58 -33.78 -10.20
N LEU A 300 -34.54 -32.92 -9.88
CA LEU A 300 -35.41 -32.98 -8.71
C LEU A 300 -36.59 -33.94 -8.95
N ASP A 301 -37.29 -34.31 -7.88
CA ASP A 301 -38.38 -35.29 -7.90
C ASP A 301 -39.58 -34.86 -8.78
N ASP A 302 -39.76 -33.56 -8.98
CA ASP A 302 -40.81 -32.98 -9.84
C ASP A 302 -40.42 -32.93 -11.33
N GLY A 303 -39.21 -33.37 -11.68
CA GLY A 303 -38.67 -33.34 -13.03
C GLY A 303 -38.01 -32.02 -13.43
N THR A 304 -37.95 -31.05 -12.52
CA THR A 304 -37.11 -29.86 -12.69
C THR A 304 -35.64 -30.26 -12.63
N TRP A 305 -34.82 -29.70 -13.49
CA TRP A 305 -33.39 -29.96 -13.55
C TRP A 305 -32.58 -28.68 -13.54
N TRP A 306 -31.37 -28.78 -13.01
CA TRP A 306 -30.35 -27.74 -12.98
C TRP A 306 -29.06 -28.34 -13.51
N GLU A 307 -28.41 -27.64 -14.43
CA GLU A 307 -27.07 -27.96 -14.87
C GLU A 307 -26.17 -26.76 -14.65
N PHE A 308 -24.99 -27.04 -14.09
CA PHE A 308 -23.95 -26.08 -13.79
C PHE A 308 -22.72 -26.48 -14.57
N THR A 309 -22.03 -25.49 -15.13
CA THR A 309 -20.74 -25.66 -15.78
C THR A 309 -19.85 -24.49 -15.41
N TRP A 310 -18.64 -24.79 -14.97
CA TRP A 310 -17.52 -23.85 -14.86
C TRP A 310 -16.43 -24.30 -15.82
N ILE A 311 -15.89 -23.34 -16.56
CA ILE A 311 -14.83 -23.55 -17.54
C ILE A 311 -13.66 -22.66 -17.11
N ASP A 312 -12.62 -23.33 -16.64
CA ASP A 312 -11.31 -22.75 -16.37
C ASP A 312 -10.62 -22.34 -17.68
N PHE A 313 -10.16 -21.09 -17.76
CA PHE A 313 -9.59 -20.53 -19.00
C PHE A 313 -8.14 -20.06 -18.86
N LEU A 314 -7.83 -19.09 -17.98
CA LEU A 314 -6.51 -18.43 -17.94
C LEU A 314 -5.59 -18.93 -16.84
N SER A 315 -6.10 -19.20 -15.64
CA SER A 315 -5.32 -19.63 -14.48
C SER A 315 -5.62 -21.10 -14.15
N PRO A 316 -4.88 -22.06 -14.74
CA PRO A 316 -5.29 -23.45 -14.72
C PRO A 316 -5.37 -24.00 -13.29
N GLY A 317 -6.53 -24.51 -12.93
CA GLY A 317 -6.83 -25.12 -11.64
C GLY A 317 -7.36 -24.15 -10.59
N TYR A 318 -7.51 -22.86 -10.89
CA TYR A 318 -8.03 -21.86 -9.95
C TYR A 318 -9.22 -21.11 -10.54
N PHE A 319 -10.19 -20.80 -9.68
CA PHE A 319 -11.28 -19.90 -10.03
C PHE A 319 -10.72 -18.48 -10.09
N SER A 320 -10.73 -17.88 -11.28
CA SER A 320 -10.02 -16.64 -11.58
C SER A 320 -10.71 -15.81 -12.66
N HIS A 321 -10.19 -14.60 -12.91
CA HIS A 321 -10.63 -13.78 -14.03
C HIS A 321 -10.60 -14.54 -15.38
N SER A 322 -11.61 -14.29 -16.22
CA SER A 322 -11.82 -14.88 -17.56
C SER A 322 -12.34 -16.30 -17.59
N ASP A 323 -12.43 -16.97 -16.45
CA ASP A 323 -13.22 -18.20 -16.35
C ASP A 323 -14.66 -17.95 -16.77
N LEU A 324 -15.34 -18.99 -17.24
CA LEU A 324 -16.73 -18.90 -17.69
C LEU A 324 -17.62 -19.76 -16.82
N TYR A 325 -18.75 -19.20 -16.41
CA TYR A 325 -19.84 -20.01 -15.87
C TYR A 325 -21.00 -20.10 -16.86
N HIS A 326 -21.67 -21.24 -16.82
CA HIS A 326 -22.88 -21.51 -17.59
C HIS A 326 -23.82 -22.36 -16.74
N ILE A 327 -24.91 -21.75 -16.28
CA ILE A 327 -25.91 -22.37 -15.42
C ILE A 327 -27.23 -22.34 -16.15
N ARG A 328 -27.93 -23.47 -16.22
CA ARG A 328 -29.21 -23.59 -16.91
C ARG A 328 -30.21 -24.45 -16.17
N THR A 329 -31.49 -24.11 -16.30
CA THR A 329 -32.58 -24.84 -15.66
C THR A 329 -33.88 -24.73 -16.44
N ASN A 330 -34.74 -25.75 -16.35
CA ASN A 330 -36.14 -25.68 -16.78
C ASN A 330 -37.10 -25.31 -15.64
N ALA A 331 -36.59 -24.90 -14.48
CA ALA A 331 -37.41 -24.40 -13.38
C ALA A 331 -38.24 -23.20 -13.84
N THR A 332 -39.37 -22.97 -13.18
CA THR A 332 -40.26 -21.84 -13.45
C THR A 332 -40.53 -21.08 -12.15
N GLY A 333 -41.00 -19.83 -12.27
CA GLY A 333 -41.24 -18.96 -11.12
C GLY A 333 -40.08 -18.01 -10.86
N GLN A 334 -39.91 -17.63 -9.60
CA GLN A 334 -38.82 -16.74 -9.17
C GLN A 334 -37.57 -17.57 -8.91
N LEU A 335 -36.51 -17.26 -9.67
CA LEU A 335 -35.27 -18.02 -9.71
C LEU A 335 -34.09 -17.08 -9.63
N SER A 336 -33.04 -17.49 -8.94
CA SER A 336 -31.74 -16.84 -8.97
C SER A 336 -30.63 -17.87 -8.86
N VAL A 337 -29.40 -17.40 -8.98
CA VAL A 337 -28.20 -18.19 -8.68
C VAL A 337 -27.41 -17.46 -7.60
N ALA A 338 -26.64 -18.19 -6.82
CA ALA A 338 -25.79 -17.64 -5.77
C ALA A 338 -24.49 -18.43 -5.65
N LEU A 339 -23.47 -17.77 -5.13
CA LEU A 339 -22.19 -18.38 -4.81
C LEU A 339 -22.05 -18.46 -3.29
N TYR A 340 -21.69 -19.64 -2.81
CA TYR A 340 -21.31 -19.86 -1.42
C TYR A 340 -19.79 -20.09 -1.32
N ASP A 341 -19.15 -19.32 -0.44
CA ASP A 341 -17.75 -19.44 -0.12
C ASP A 341 -17.61 -20.22 1.20
N SER A 342 -17.15 -21.46 1.12
CA SER A 342 -17.01 -22.34 2.28
C SER A 342 -15.79 -22.00 3.15
N TRP A 343 -14.79 -21.29 2.62
CA TRP A 343 -13.64 -20.83 3.38
C TRP A 343 -14.02 -19.69 4.32
N ALA A 344 -14.81 -18.73 3.82
CA ALA A 344 -15.38 -17.64 4.62
C ALA A 344 -16.67 -18.04 5.37
N GLN A 345 -17.29 -19.15 4.97
CA GLN A 345 -18.61 -19.61 5.42
C GLN A 345 -19.74 -18.60 5.15
N GLN A 346 -19.70 -17.93 4.00
CA GLN A 346 -20.62 -16.84 3.66
C GLN A 346 -21.10 -16.93 2.20
N TRP A 347 -22.31 -16.41 1.97
CA TRP A 347 -22.82 -16.13 0.63
C TRP A 347 -22.25 -14.82 0.11
N THR A 348 -21.85 -14.79 -1.17
CA THR A 348 -21.23 -13.59 -1.76
C THR A 348 -22.27 -12.61 -2.31
N SER A 349 -23.43 -13.11 -2.75
CA SER A 349 -24.57 -12.28 -3.17
C SER A 349 -25.90 -13.05 -3.10
N GLY A 350 -26.97 -12.37 -3.50
CA GLY A 350 -28.30 -12.96 -3.65
C GLY A 350 -29.15 -12.97 -2.38
N PRO A 351 -30.35 -13.57 -2.44
CA PRO A 351 -31.35 -13.50 -1.37
C PRO A 351 -30.94 -14.23 -0.08
N LEU A 352 -29.86 -15.03 -0.12
CA LEU A 352 -29.31 -15.75 1.03
C LEU A 352 -28.20 -14.97 1.75
N GLN A 353 -27.88 -13.75 1.33
CA GLN A 353 -26.88 -12.94 2.01
C GLN A 353 -27.31 -12.63 3.46
N GLY A 354 -26.47 -13.02 4.43
CA GLY A 354 -26.72 -12.82 5.86
C GLY A 354 -27.53 -13.91 6.57
N THR A 355 -27.80 -15.05 5.92
CA THR A 355 -28.44 -16.24 6.54
C THR A 355 -27.45 -17.18 7.22
#